data_AF-A0A2W4Z737-F1
#
_entry.id   AF-A0A2W4Z737-F1
#
_cell.length_a   1.000
_cell.length_b   1.000
_cell.length_c   1.000
_cell.angle_alpha   90.00
_cell.angle_beta   90.00
_cell.angle_gamma   90.00
#
_symmetry.space_group_name_H-M   'P 1'
#
loop_
_entity.id
_entity.type
_entity.pdbx_description
1 polymer ?
#
loop_
_entity_poly.entity_id
_entity_poly.type
_entity_poly.pdbx_seq_one_letter_code
_entity_poly.pdbx_strand_id
1 'polypeptide(L)' 'MPPFPAGAQEFLWMLKTGIWSVGTVSWVFGISDRTLAAFMDGYLSAIDIVQLSTAAFFFVSWLFLKPMRLRSKN' A
#
# COMPACT_ATOMS: atom_id res chain seq x y z
N MET A 1 5.48 34.72 -6.89
CA MET A 1 4.68 33.48 -6.95
C MET A 1 3.74 33.48 -5.74
N PRO A 2 2.41 33.49 -5.91
CA PRO A 2 1.52 33.50 -4.77
C PRO A 2 1.71 32.20 -3.97
N PRO A 3 1.76 32.25 -2.63
CA PRO A 3 1.82 31.05 -1.81
C PRO A 3 0.54 30.24 -2.07
N PHE A 4 0.69 28.95 -2.37
CA PHE A 4 -0.45 28.04 -2.40
C PHE A 4 -1.25 28.18 -1.10
N PRO A 5 -2.60 28.11 -1.15
CA PRO A 5 -3.43 28.27 0.05
C PRO A 5 -2.98 27.25 1.10
N ALA A 6 -2.75 27.71 2.33
CA ALA A 6 -2.18 26.90 3.41
C ALA A 6 -2.91 25.56 3.63
N GLY A 7 -4.23 25.53 3.38
CA GLY A 7 -5.04 24.32 3.48
C GLY A 7 -4.78 23.27 2.39
N ALA A 8 -4.27 23.64 1.22
CA ALA A 8 -3.99 22.67 0.14
C ALA A 8 -2.85 21.72 0.50
N GLN A 9 -1.83 22.19 1.22
CA GLN A 9 -0.71 21.36 1.67
C GLN A 9 -1.16 20.34 2.72
N GLU A 10 -2.01 20.73 3.67
CA GLU A 10 -2.61 19.81 4.64
C GLU A 10 -3.55 18.80 3.98
N PHE A 11 -4.38 19.24 3.04
CA PHE A 11 -5.27 18.36 2.29
C PHE A 11 -4.48 17.30 1.51
N LEU A 12 -3.45 17.70 0.77
CA LEU A 12 -2.59 16.76 0.03
C LEU A 12 -1.89 15.78 0.97
N TRP A 13 -1.47 16.24 2.16
CA TRP A 13 -0.89 15.37 3.18
C TRP A 13 -1.89 14.33 3.69
N MET A 14 -3.10 14.76 4.02
CA MET A 14 -4.16 13.90 4.53
C MET A 14 -4.61 12.89 3.45
N LEU A 15 -4.76 13.34 2.20
CA LEU A 15 -5.08 12.50 1.06
C LEU A 15 -4.01 11.44 0.81
N LYS A 16 -2.73 11.82 0.79
CA LYS A 16 -1.62 10.88 0.58
C LYS A 16 -1.56 9.83 1.69
N THR A 17 -1.79 10.24 2.94
CA THR A 17 -1.84 9.33 4.10
C THR A 17 -3.05 8.39 4.00
N GLY A 18 -4.21 8.92 3.59
CA GLY A 18 -5.43 8.15 3.34
C GLY A 18 -5.22 7.09 2.26
N ILE A 19 -4.72 7.47 1.09
CA ILE A 19 -4.43 6.54 -0.03
C ILE A 19 -3.44 5.45 0.42
N TRP A 20 -2.38 5.83 1.15
CA TRP A 20 -1.42 4.85 1.66
C TRP A 20 -2.07 3.85 2.63
N SER A 21 -2.92 4.32 3.53
CA SER A 21 -3.63 3.47 4.50
C SER A 21 -4.64 2.52 3.85
N VAL A 22 -5.47 3.03 2.93
CA VAL A 22 -6.44 2.23 2.18
C VAL A 22 -5.74 1.23 1.27
N GLY A 23 -4.65 1.65 0.61
CA GLY A 23 -3.80 0.75 -0.17
C GLY A 23 -3.23 -0.38 0.68
N THR A 24 -2.75 -0.09 1.88
CA THR A 24 -2.21 -1.10 2.82
C THR A 24 -3.27 -2.16 3.15
N VAL A 25 -4.50 -1.74 3.49
CA VAL A 25 -5.59 -2.67 3.78
C VAL A 25 -6.00 -3.47 2.54
N SER A 26 -6.05 -2.82 1.36
CA SER A 26 -6.35 -3.47 0.08
C SER A 26 -5.33 -4.56 -0.27
N TRP A 27 -4.04 -4.31 -0.06
CA TRP A 27 -2.98 -5.31 -0.26
C TRP A 27 -3.15 -6.51 0.67
N VAL A 28 -3.37 -6.28 1.97
CA VAL A 28 -3.59 -7.36 2.95
C VAL A 28 -4.81 -8.19 2.59
N PHE A 29 -5.91 -7.53 2.22
CA PHE A 29 -7.14 -8.19 1.82
C PHE A 29 -6.95 -9.02 0.53
N GLY A 30 -6.35 -8.44 -0.51
CA GLY A 30 -6.12 -9.12 -1.79
C GLY A 30 -5.16 -10.31 -1.70
N ILE A 31 -4.12 -10.21 -0.86
CA ILE A 31 -3.22 -11.34 -0.58
C ILE A 31 -3.98 -12.43 0.18
N SER A 32 -4.77 -12.06 1.18
CA SER A 32 -5.54 -13.02 1.98
C SER A 32 -6.59 -13.74 1.14
N ASP A 33 -7.33 -13.04 0.28
CA ASP A 33 -8.32 -13.61 -0.64
C ASP A 33 -7.70 -14.68 -1.54
N ARG A 34 -6.59 -14.36 -2.22
CA ARG A 34 -5.87 -15.32 -3.07
C ARG A 34 -5.29 -16.49 -2.28
N THR A 35 -4.80 -16.25 -1.07
CA THR A 35 -4.29 -17.31 -0.20
C THR A 35 -5.41 -18.25 0.22
N LEU A 36 -6.58 -17.71 0.59
CA LEU A 36 -7.76 -18.49 0.97
C LEU A 36 -8.31 -19.29 -0.21
N ALA A 37 -8.40 -18.69 -1.40
CA ALA A 37 -8.81 -19.39 -2.62
C ALA A 37 -7.87 -20.57 -2.92
N ALA A 38 -6.54 -20.35 -2.90
CA ALA A 38 -5.55 -21.41 -3.10
C ALA A 38 -5.61 -22.50 -2.02
N PHE A 39 -5.98 -22.14 -0.79
CA PHE A 39 -6.16 -23.10 0.31
C PHE A 39 -7.45 -23.92 0.14
N MET A 40 -8.53 -23.30 -0.35
CA MET A 40 -9.80 -23.97 -0.64
C MET A 40 -9.69 -24.93 -1.83
N ASP A 41 -8.88 -24.59 -2.83
CA ASP A 41 -8.58 -25.48 -3.96
C ASP A 41 -7.72 -26.69 -3.55
N GLY A 42 -7.18 -26.72 -2.32
CA GLY A 42 -6.46 -27.87 -1.77
C GLY A 42 -5.09 -28.14 -2.40
N TYR A 43 -4.68 -27.31 -3.37
CA TYR A 43 -3.38 -27.41 -4.04
C TYR A 43 -2.80 -26.02 -4.26
N LEU A 44 -1.64 -25.77 -3.64
CA LEU A 44 -0.90 -24.53 -3.84
C LEU A 44 -0.02 -24.70 -5.08
N SER A 45 -0.48 -24.17 -6.21
CA SER A 45 0.30 -24.26 -7.45
C SER A 45 1.58 -23.44 -7.34
N ALA A 46 2.63 -23.85 -8.07
CA ALA A 46 3.87 -23.08 -8.14
C ALA A 46 3.62 -21.64 -8.66
N ILE A 47 2.60 -21.47 -9.50
CA ILE A 47 2.17 -20.16 -10.02
C ILE A 47 1.59 -19.29 -8.91
N ASP A 48 0.75 -19.86 -8.03
CA ASP A 48 0.14 -19.13 -6.92
C ASP A 48 1.22 -18.65 -5.95
N ILE A 49 2.23 -19.47 -5.68
CA ILE A 49 3.39 -19.11 -4.85
C ILE A 49 4.14 -17.92 -5.44
N VAL A 50 4.44 -17.94 -6.75
CA VAL A 50 5.15 -16.84 -7.42
C VAL A 50 4.30 -15.57 -7.43
N GLN A 51 3.00 -15.69 -7.66
CA GLN A 51 2.08 -14.54 -7.61
C GLN A 51 1.95 -13.96 -6.21
N LEU A 52 1.81 -14.80 -5.19
CA LEU A 52 1.79 -14.40 -3.78
C LEU A 52 3.11 -13.71 -3.39
N SER A 53 4.23 -14.28 -3.80
CA SER A 53 5.56 -13.70 -3.54
C SER A 53 5.72 -12.35 -4.22
N THR A 54 5.27 -12.21 -5.47
CA THR A 54 5.31 -10.96 -6.22
C THR A 54 4.38 -9.91 -5.60
N ALA A 55 3.16 -10.32 -5.21
CA ALA A 55 2.21 -9.44 -4.53
C ALA A 55 2.77 -8.97 -3.16
N ALA A 56 3.40 -9.87 -2.40
CA ALA A 56 4.06 -9.54 -1.15
C ALA A 56 5.25 -8.59 -1.38
N PHE A 57 6.07 -8.80 -2.42
CA PHE A 57 7.16 -7.88 -2.75
C PHE A 57 6.68 -6.46 -3.09
N PHE A 58 5.61 -6.37 -3.89
CA PHE A 58 4.98 -5.08 -4.17
C PHE A 58 4.35 -4.46 -2.94
N PHE A 59 3.72 -5.26 -2.07
CA PHE A 59 3.20 -4.78 -0.80
C PHE A 59 4.31 -4.23 0.11
N VAL A 60 5.46 -4.91 0.23
CA VAL A 60 6.61 -4.43 0.98
C VAL A 60 7.11 -3.11 0.38
N SER A 61 7.23 -3.03 -0.94
CA SER A 61 7.58 -1.79 -1.65
C SER A 61 6.58 -0.66 -1.37
N TRP A 62 5.28 -0.98 -1.31
CA TRP A 62 4.21 -0.05 -0.94
C TRP A 62 4.32 0.45 0.52
N LEU A 63 4.71 -0.41 1.45
CA LEU A 63 4.98 -0.01 2.84
C LEU A 63 6.16 0.96 2.92
N PHE A 64 7.20 0.78 2.10
CA PHE A 64 8.33 1.71 2.03
C PHE A 64 7.96 3.09 1.47
N LEU A 65 6.95 3.16 0.60
CA LEU A 65 6.39 4.42 0.07
C LEU A 65 5.59 5.22 1.10
N LYS A 66 5.60 4.82 2.38
CA LYS A 66 4.95 5.52 3.48
C LYS A 66 5.25 7.02 3.41
N PRO A 67 4.22 7.89 3.40
CA PRO A 67 4.42 9.33 3.42
C PRO A 67 5.19 9.70 4.69
N MET A 68 6.46 10.06 4.54
CA MET A 68 7.26 10.68 5.59
C MET A 68 7.01 12.18 5.54
N ARG A 69 6.61 12.79 6.67
CA ARG A 69 6.69 14.25 6.79
C ARG A 69 8.17 14.59 6.75
N LEU A 70 8.61 15.22 5.67
CA LEU A 70 9.87 15.95 5.67
C LEU A 70 9.79 16.98 6.80
N ARG A 71 10.38 16.65 7.95
CA ARG A 71 10.60 17.63 9.01
C ARG A 71 11.62 18.61 8.45
N SER A 72 11.16 19.79 8.05
CA SER A 72 12.04 20.92 7.75
C SER A 72 12.86 21.18 9.02
N LYS A 73 14.16 20.87 8.94
CA LYS A 73 15.11 21.10 10.00
C LYS A 73 15.37 22.61 10.00
N ASN A 74 14.95 23.26 11.07
CA ASN A 74 15.18 24.67 11.37
C ASN A 74 16.65 24.93 11.67
#